data_AF-A0A518FIW9-F1
#
_entry.id   AF-A0A518FIW9-F1
#
_cell.length_a   1.000
_cell.length_b   1.000
_cell.length_c   1.000
_cell.angle_alpha   90.00
_cell.angle_beta   90.00
_cell.angle_gamma   90.00
#
_symmetry.space_group_name_H-M   'P 1'
#
loop_
_entity.id
_entity.type
_entity.pdbx_description
1 polymer ?
#
loop_
_entity_poly.entity_id
_entity_poly.type
_entity_poly.pdbx_seq_one_letter_code
_entity_poly.pdbx_strand_id
1 'polypeptide(L)'
;MSDLKSSIAALQAAIEKSSQPITLQPADEAEIKRIQDTLPLTDVMCDWYSQAAPCEFEMPWAVEMLILFAPADLLEGQAGYRWLGQTGGDVIEDWNPDWVVMGECSGDPIIADTRISETPILMAMHGMGVWEPLLIAPGLSDFLLLLSAWLQSFEEFEGSIQDDNYEIRADFLQAFQARLKGIIPESNLENLLSFF
;
A
#
# COMPACT_ATOMS: atom_id res chain seq x y z
N MET A 1 -7.81 -2.71 15.57
CA MET A 1 -7.97 -2.74 14.12
C MET A 1 -8.96 -1.68 13.73
N SER A 2 -8.60 -0.87 12.75
CA SER A 2 -9.33 0.34 12.42
C SER A 2 -10.58 0.07 11.59
N ASP A 3 -11.54 0.97 11.68
CA ASP A 3 -12.77 0.95 10.88
C ASP A 3 -12.50 1.47 9.46
N LEU A 4 -12.86 0.69 8.44
CA LEU A 4 -12.54 1.00 7.04
C LEU A 4 -13.08 2.37 6.62
N LYS A 5 -14.33 2.68 6.95
CA LYS A 5 -14.97 3.94 6.55
C LYS A 5 -14.24 5.15 7.13
N SER A 6 -13.87 5.06 8.40
CA SER A 6 -13.10 6.10 9.10
C SER A 6 -11.69 6.24 8.52
N SER A 7 -11.04 5.13 8.18
CA SER A 7 -9.72 5.12 7.54
C SER A 7 -9.73 5.73 6.14
N ILE A 8 -10.74 5.42 5.33
CA ILE A 8 -10.95 6.04 4.01
C ILE A 8 -11.12 7.55 4.15
N ALA A 9 -11.98 7.99 5.07
CA ALA A 9 -12.21 9.42 5.30
C ALA A 9 -10.93 10.15 5.76
N ALA A 10 -10.11 9.51 6.61
CA ALA A 10 -8.84 10.06 7.05
C ALA A 10 -7.82 10.18 5.91
N LEU A 11 -7.77 9.19 5.00
CA LEU A 11 -6.90 9.24 3.82
C LEU A 11 -7.37 10.33 2.84
N GLN A 12 -8.67 10.40 2.54
CA GLN A 12 -9.24 11.46 1.70
C GLN A 12 -8.95 12.86 2.25
N ALA A 13 -9.13 13.07 3.55
CA ALA A 13 -8.84 14.35 4.19
C ALA A 13 -7.34 14.73 4.17
N ALA A 14 -6.44 13.73 4.14
CA ALA A 14 -5.01 13.96 3.98
C ALA A 14 -4.68 14.31 2.52
N ILE A 15 -5.27 13.60 1.55
CA ILE A 15 -5.14 13.88 0.12
C ILE A 15 -5.62 15.28 -0.24
N GLU A 16 -6.79 15.70 0.27
CA GLU A 16 -7.35 17.06 0.02
C GLU A 16 -6.43 18.20 0.47
N LYS A 17 -5.58 17.94 1.46
CA LYS A 17 -4.60 18.90 1.99
C LYS A 17 -3.23 18.75 1.35
N SER A 18 -3.02 17.69 0.58
CA SER A 18 -1.75 17.38 -0.02
C SER A 18 -1.61 18.02 -1.40
N SER A 19 -0.36 18.28 -1.76
CA SER A 19 0.05 18.71 -3.10
C SER A 19 0.26 17.55 -4.08
N GLN A 20 0.18 16.30 -3.60
CA GLN A 20 0.44 15.11 -4.41
C GLN A 20 -0.69 14.81 -5.41
N PRO A 21 -0.39 14.23 -6.59
CA PRO A 21 -1.37 13.91 -7.62
C PRO A 21 -2.16 12.65 -7.29
N ILE A 22 -2.89 12.67 -6.16
CA ILE A 22 -3.64 11.52 -5.66
C ILE A 22 -5.13 11.76 -5.86
N THR A 23 -5.80 10.82 -6.51
CA THR A 23 -7.24 10.79 -6.68
C THR A 23 -7.79 9.41 -6.33
N LEU A 24 -8.87 9.43 -5.55
CA LEU A 24 -9.63 8.24 -5.18
C LEU A 24 -11.05 8.39 -5.71
N GLN A 25 -11.58 7.34 -6.35
CA GLN A 25 -12.98 7.29 -6.76
C GLN A 25 -13.56 5.89 -6.60
N PRO A 26 -14.88 5.75 -6.36
CA PRO A 26 -15.56 4.46 -6.41
C PRO A 26 -15.30 3.72 -7.73
N ALA A 27 -14.84 2.47 -7.64
CA ALA A 27 -14.75 1.58 -8.79
C ALA A 27 -16.11 0.96 -9.13
N ASP A 28 -16.29 0.58 -10.40
CA ASP A 28 -17.51 -0.06 -10.87
C ASP A 28 -17.64 -1.48 -10.29
N GLU A 29 -18.85 -1.88 -9.88
CA GLU A 29 -19.09 -3.20 -9.31
C GLU A 29 -18.74 -4.33 -10.29
N ALA A 30 -18.99 -4.14 -11.60
CA ALA A 30 -18.65 -5.13 -12.62
C ALA A 30 -17.13 -5.21 -12.87
N GLU A 31 -16.39 -4.14 -12.62
CA GLU A 31 -14.92 -4.16 -12.63
C GLU A 31 -14.38 -4.96 -11.45
N ILE A 32 -14.82 -4.65 -10.22
CA ILE A 32 -14.41 -5.39 -9.01
C ILE A 32 -14.69 -6.88 -9.18
N LYS A 33 -15.89 -7.23 -9.67
CA LYS A 33 -16.27 -8.63 -9.91
C LYS A 33 -15.36 -9.32 -10.93
N ARG A 34 -15.00 -8.64 -12.02
CA ARG A 34 -14.09 -9.21 -13.04
C ARG A 34 -12.72 -9.53 -12.45
N ILE A 35 -12.23 -8.68 -11.55
CA ILE A 35 -10.95 -8.91 -10.87
C ILE A 35 -11.08 -10.09 -9.90
N GLN A 36 -12.18 -10.17 -9.13
CA GLN A 36 -12.46 -11.29 -8.22
C GLN A 36 -12.55 -12.65 -8.92
N ASP A 37 -12.96 -12.68 -10.18
CA ASP A 37 -12.97 -13.92 -10.98
C ASP A 37 -11.55 -14.48 -11.22
N THR A 38 -10.50 -13.67 -11.03
CA THR A 38 -9.10 -14.04 -11.29
C THR A 38 -8.19 -13.94 -10.07
N LEU A 39 -8.39 -12.94 -9.20
CA LEU A 39 -7.59 -12.69 -8.01
C LEU A 39 -8.43 -12.85 -6.74
N PRO A 40 -7.85 -13.39 -5.65
CA PRO A 40 -8.57 -13.57 -4.41
C PRO A 40 -8.71 -12.22 -3.68
N LEU A 41 -9.73 -11.42 -4.00
CA LEU A 41 -10.00 -10.21 -3.22
C LEU A 41 -10.83 -10.56 -1.98
N THR A 42 -10.46 -10.00 -0.84
CA THR A 42 -11.27 -10.07 0.39
C THR A 42 -12.43 -9.08 0.34
N ASP A 43 -13.43 -9.27 1.20
CA ASP A 43 -14.57 -8.35 1.32
C ASP A 43 -14.12 -6.91 1.62
N VAL A 44 -13.12 -6.73 2.50
CA VAL A 44 -12.61 -5.40 2.85
C VAL A 44 -11.89 -4.71 1.68
N MET A 45 -11.23 -5.46 0.80
CA MET A 45 -10.66 -4.92 -0.44
C MET A 45 -11.77 -4.46 -1.38
N CYS A 46 -12.80 -5.28 -1.58
CA CYS A 46 -13.95 -4.91 -2.40
C CYS A 46 -14.69 -3.69 -1.85
N ASP A 47 -14.88 -3.62 -0.54
CA ASP A 47 -15.47 -2.48 0.13
C ASP A 47 -14.62 -1.22 -0.03
N TRP A 48 -13.29 -1.33 0.03
CA TRP A 48 -12.40 -0.20 -0.24
C TRP A 48 -12.52 0.27 -1.68
N TYR A 49 -12.39 -0.64 -2.66
CA TYR A 49 -12.45 -0.26 -4.08
C TYR A 49 -13.81 0.32 -4.47
N SER A 50 -14.91 -0.21 -3.93
CA SER A 50 -16.25 0.33 -4.20
C SER A 50 -16.51 1.71 -3.59
N GLN A 51 -15.73 2.13 -2.58
CA GLN A 51 -15.90 3.42 -1.91
C GLN A 51 -14.88 4.47 -2.36
N ALA A 52 -13.63 4.08 -2.55
CA ALA A 52 -12.51 5.00 -2.76
C ALA A 52 -11.28 4.27 -3.36
N ALA A 53 -11.44 3.66 -4.53
CA ALA A 53 -10.33 3.03 -5.24
C ALA A 53 -9.28 4.05 -5.71
N PRO A 54 -7.99 3.67 -5.75
CA PRO A 54 -6.96 4.42 -6.45
C PRO A 54 -7.33 4.65 -7.92
N CYS A 55 -7.05 5.84 -8.45
CA CYS A 55 -7.19 6.17 -9.87
C CYS A 55 -5.89 6.72 -10.41
N GLU A 56 -5.42 7.79 -9.78
CA GLU A 56 -4.04 8.24 -9.82
C GLU A 56 -3.57 8.19 -8.37
N PHE A 57 -2.61 7.32 -8.03
CA PHE A 57 -2.11 7.23 -6.67
C PHE A 57 -0.61 7.03 -6.71
N GLU A 58 0.10 8.14 -6.60
CA GLU A 58 1.55 8.19 -6.54
C GLU A 58 1.94 9.21 -5.48
N MET A 59 2.80 8.81 -4.54
CA MET A 59 3.31 9.72 -3.52
C MET A 59 4.78 9.43 -3.16
N PRO A 60 5.55 10.46 -2.75
CA PRO A 60 6.91 10.28 -2.27
C PRO A 60 6.95 9.29 -1.11
N TRP A 61 7.88 8.35 -1.16
CA TRP A 61 8.05 7.27 -0.19
C TRP A 61 9.53 7.07 0.08
N ALA A 62 10.04 7.89 1.00
CA ALA A 62 11.48 8.05 1.24
C ALA A 62 12.23 8.51 -0.01
N VAL A 63 12.98 7.61 -0.64
CA VAL A 63 13.81 7.89 -1.84
C VAL A 63 12.99 7.71 -3.13
N GLU A 64 11.99 6.83 -3.10
CA GLU A 64 11.26 6.36 -4.28
C GLU A 64 9.80 6.86 -4.25
N MET A 65 8.99 6.45 -5.23
CA MET A 65 7.56 6.74 -5.26
C MET A 65 6.77 5.48 -4.92
N LEU A 66 5.82 5.60 -3.99
CA LEU A 66 4.83 4.55 -3.75
C LEU A 66 3.66 4.77 -4.70
N ILE A 67 3.35 3.73 -5.47
CA ILE A 67 2.22 3.66 -6.40
C ILE A 67 1.21 2.66 -5.85
N LEU A 68 -0.06 3.03 -5.77
CA LEU A 68 -1.15 2.06 -5.59
C LEU A 68 -1.90 1.85 -6.90
N PHE A 69 -2.11 0.59 -7.25
CA PHE A 69 -2.76 0.24 -8.51
C PHE A 69 -4.25 0.56 -8.46
N ALA A 70 -4.76 1.14 -9.54
CA ALA A 70 -6.19 1.19 -9.76
C ALA A 70 -6.72 -0.24 -9.96
N PRO A 71 -8.01 -0.51 -9.69
CA PRO A 71 -8.58 -1.84 -9.89
C PRO A 71 -8.38 -2.37 -11.31
N ALA A 72 -8.51 -1.51 -12.32
CA ALA A 72 -8.25 -1.84 -13.72
C ALA A 72 -6.83 -2.43 -13.96
N ASP A 73 -5.86 -1.98 -13.18
CA ASP A 73 -4.44 -2.32 -13.34
C ASP A 73 -4.01 -3.49 -12.45
N LEU A 74 -4.85 -3.93 -11.49
CA LEU A 74 -4.48 -4.99 -10.53
C LEU A 74 -4.04 -6.28 -11.22
N LEU A 75 -4.69 -6.68 -12.31
CA LEU A 75 -4.30 -7.86 -13.05
C LEU A 75 -2.90 -7.69 -13.65
N GLU A 76 -2.69 -6.63 -14.44
CA GLU A 76 -1.38 -6.37 -15.06
C GLU A 76 -0.27 -6.18 -14.01
N GLY A 77 -0.59 -5.57 -12.87
CA GLY A 77 0.30 -5.39 -11.73
C GLY A 77 0.74 -6.68 -11.03
N GLN A 78 0.18 -7.84 -11.39
CA GLN A 78 0.70 -9.14 -10.90
C GLN A 78 1.83 -9.71 -11.77
N ALA A 79 2.07 -9.15 -12.95
CA ALA A 79 3.12 -9.62 -13.86
C ALA A 79 4.50 -9.47 -13.22
N GLY A 80 5.32 -10.52 -13.27
CA GLY A 80 6.63 -10.57 -12.61
C GLY A 80 6.58 -11.03 -11.14
N TYR A 81 5.39 -11.05 -10.52
CA TYR A 81 5.18 -11.55 -9.15
C TYR A 81 4.42 -12.88 -9.15
N ARG A 82 3.13 -12.85 -9.53
CA ARG A 82 2.27 -14.05 -9.62
C ARG A 82 2.48 -14.80 -10.92
N TRP A 83 2.65 -14.07 -12.01
CA TRP A 83 2.74 -14.63 -13.36
C TRP A 83 4.07 -14.33 -14.02
N LEU A 84 4.58 -15.31 -14.76
CA LEU A 84 5.74 -15.13 -15.61
C LEU A 84 5.39 -14.20 -16.79
N GLY A 85 5.96 -13.00 -16.76
CA GLY A 85 5.95 -12.03 -17.85
C GLY A 85 4.68 -11.19 -17.98
N GLN A 86 3.49 -11.81 -18.04
CA GLN A 86 2.24 -11.08 -18.29
C GLN A 86 1.03 -11.74 -17.63
N THR A 87 -0.08 -11.01 -17.58
CA THR A 87 -1.37 -11.48 -17.06
C THR A 87 -1.79 -12.82 -17.64
N GLY A 88 -2.07 -13.80 -16.77
CA GLY A 88 -2.50 -15.14 -17.16
C GLY A 88 -1.39 -16.02 -17.76
N GLY A 89 -0.12 -15.60 -17.65
CA GLY A 89 1.04 -16.45 -17.92
C GLY A 89 1.19 -17.59 -16.89
N ASP A 90 2.26 -18.36 -17.04
CA ASP A 90 2.57 -19.44 -16.09
C ASP A 90 2.74 -18.88 -14.67
N VAL A 91 2.18 -19.58 -13.68
CA VAL A 91 2.28 -19.18 -12.27
C VAL A 91 3.71 -19.35 -11.78
N ILE A 92 4.25 -18.34 -11.09
CA ILE A 92 5.55 -18.43 -10.44
C ILE A 92 5.41 -19.30 -9.18
N GLU A 93 6.12 -20.43 -9.13
CA GLU A 93 5.95 -21.46 -8.09
C GLU A 93 6.18 -20.93 -6.66
N ASP A 94 7.10 -19.99 -6.49
CA ASP A 94 7.45 -19.41 -5.18
C ASP A 94 6.52 -18.26 -4.74
N TRP A 95 5.53 -17.89 -5.57
CA TRP A 95 4.56 -16.86 -5.20
C TRP A 95 3.35 -17.47 -4.48
N ASN A 96 2.98 -16.91 -3.33
CA ASN A 96 1.82 -17.38 -2.59
C ASN A 96 0.50 -17.07 -3.35
N PRO A 97 -0.36 -18.06 -3.63
CA PRO A 97 -1.59 -17.85 -4.38
C PRO A 97 -2.63 -16.96 -3.67
N ASP A 98 -2.47 -16.68 -2.37
CA ASP A 98 -3.32 -15.76 -1.62
C ASP A 98 -2.71 -14.36 -1.47
N TRP A 99 -1.58 -14.09 -2.12
CA TRP A 99 -0.99 -12.75 -2.19
C TRP A 99 -1.43 -12.03 -3.45
N VAL A 100 -1.90 -10.79 -3.27
CA VAL A 100 -2.28 -9.89 -4.35
C VAL A 100 -1.42 -8.63 -4.24
N VAL A 101 -0.63 -8.33 -5.26
CA VAL A 101 0.10 -7.06 -5.32
C VAL A 101 -0.90 -5.94 -5.60
N MET A 102 -0.96 -4.95 -4.73
CA MET A 102 -1.91 -3.82 -4.83
C MET A 102 -1.21 -2.48 -5.10
N GLY A 103 0.10 -2.51 -5.23
CA GLY A 103 0.95 -1.36 -5.49
C GLY A 103 2.41 -1.76 -5.42
N GLU A 104 3.30 -0.82 -5.67
CA GLU A 104 4.73 -1.05 -5.60
C GLU A 104 5.52 0.23 -5.29
N CYS A 105 6.79 0.04 -4.99
CA CYS A 105 7.78 1.07 -4.83
C CYS A 105 9.04 0.62 -5.60
N SER A 106 9.18 1.06 -6.86
CA SER A 106 10.32 0.71 -7.73
C SER A 106 10.62 -0.81 -7.79
N GLY A 107 9.56 -1.63 -7.91
CA GLY A 107 9.63 -3.09 -7.94
C GLY A 107 9.47 -3.78 -6.58
N ASP A 108 9.46 -3.04 -5.47
CA ASP A 108 9.15 -3.59 -4.15
C ASP A 108 7.62 -3.66 -3.98
N PRO A 109 7.01 -4.87 -3.96
CA PRO A 109 5.56 -4.99 -3.99
C PRO A 109 4.93 -4.62 -2.65
N ILE A 110 3.81 -3.90 -2.70
CA ILE A 110 2.84 -3.78 -1.62
C ILE A 110 1.82 -4.90 -1.78
N ILE A 111 1.82 -5.84 -0.85
CA ILE A 111 1.12 -7.11 -0.97
C ILE A 111 -0.04 -7.16 0.03
N ALA A 112 -1.24 -7.43 -0.48
CA ALA A 112 -2.40 -7.81 0.31
C ALA A 112 -2.38 -9.32 0.59
N ASP A 113 -2.35 -9.70 1.87
CA ASP A 113 -2.50 -11.09 2.30
C ASP A 113 -3.98 -11.44 2.49
N THR A 114 -4.53 -12.16 1.52
CA THR A 114 -5.98 -12.37 1.39
C THR A 114 -6.49 -13.59 2.16
N ARG A 115 -5.59 -14.31 2.84
CA ARG A 115 -5.92 -15.43 3.75
C ARG A 115 -6.66 -14.98 5.01
N ILE A 116 -6.50 -13.71 5.36
CA ILE A 116 -7.01 -13.10 6.58
C ILE A 116 -8.01 -12.03 6.16
N SER A 117 -9.23 -12.05 6.73
CA SER A 117 -10.35 -11.16 6.35
C SER A 117 -10.00 -9.68 6.42
N GLU A 118 -9.14 -9.34 7.38
CA GLU A 118 -8.61 -8.01 7.67
C GLU A 118 -7.68 -7.47 6.59
N THR A 119 -7.18 -8.36 5.74
CA THR A 119 -6.21 -8.10 4.67
C THR A 119 -4.94 -7.40 5.18
N PRO A 120 -4.10 -8.11 5.96
CA PRO A 120 -2.81 -7.59 6.36
C PRO A 120 -1.98 -7.17 5.14
N ILE A 121 -1.23 -6.08 5.26
CA ILE A 121 -0.40 -5.55 4.19
C ILE A 121 1.06 -5.85 4.48
N LEU A 122 1.71 -6.49 3.52
CA LEU A 122 3.12 -6.85 3.52
C LEU A 122 3.88 -5.99 2.50
N MET A 123 5.18 -5.86 2.70
CA MET A 123 6.10 -5.31 1.71
C MET A 123 7.32 -6.22 1.59
N ALA A 124 7.89 -6.35 0.40
CA ALA A 124 9.10 -7.15 0.18
C ALA A 124 10.10 -6.37 -0.67
N MET A 125 11.40 -6.61 -0.47
CA MET A 125 12.45 -6.08 -1.35
C MET A 125 12.57 -6.96 -2.58
N HIS A 126 12.59 -6.35 -3.77
CA HIS A 126 12.88 -7.07 -5.00
C HIS A 126 14.36 -7.43 -5.13
N GLY A 127 14.68 -8.33 -6.05
CA GLY A 127 16.07 -8.69 -6.36
C GLY A 127 16.78 -9.55 -5.32
N MET A 128 16.12 -9.93 -4.22
CA MET A 128 16.68 -10.77 -3.15
C MET A 128 16.84 -12.26 -3.53
N GLY A 129 16.38 -12.65 -4.72
CA GLY A 129 16.39 -14.04 -5.20
C GLY A 129 15.29 -14.93 -4.62
N VAL A 130 14.73 -14.55 -3.46
CA VAL A 130 13.54 -15.12 -2.83
C VAL A 130 12.67 -14.00 -2.27
N TRP A 131 11.35 -14.16 -2.30
CA TRP A 131 10.43 -13.20 -1.69
C TRP A 131 10.32 -13.45 -0.19
N GLU A 132 10.72 -12.46 0.61
CA GLU A 132 10.58 -12.48 2.08
C GLU A 132 9.76 -11.26 2.55
N PRO A 133 8.42 -11.28 2.39
CA PRO A 133 7.60 -10.12 2.76
C PRO A 133 7.55 -9.91 4.28
N LEU A 134 7.65 -8.66 4.68
CA LEU A 134 7.50 -8.20 6.06
C LEU A 134 6.13 -7.55 6.26
N LEU A 135 5.48 -7.85 7.38
CA LEU A 135 4.18 -7.27 7.73
C LEU A 135 4.34 -5.81 8.14
N ILE A 136 3.79 -4.88 7.36
CA ILE A 136 3.86 -3.43 7.61
C ILE A 136 2.56 -2.86 8.20
N ALA A 137 1.41 -3.50 7.94
CA ALA A 137 0.14 -3.12 8.55
C ALA A 137 -0.72 -4.36 8.85
N PRO A 138 -1.34 -4.46 10.04
CA PRO A 138 -2.12 -5.64 10.44
C PRO A 138 -3.43 -5.82 9.66
N GLY A 139 -3.88 -4.80 8.93
CA GLY A 139 -5.04 -4.86 8.05
C GLY A 139 -5.07 -3.67 7.07
N LEU A 140 -5.89 -3.78 6.04
CA LEU A 140 -6.04 -2.75 4.99
C LEU A 140 -6.46 -1.40 5.60
N SER A 141 -7.39 -1.41 6.55
CA SER A 141 -7.86 -0.19 7.22
C SER A 141 -6.74 0.52 8.00
N ASP A 142 -5.81 -0.25 8.58
CA ASP A 142 -4.66 0.31 9.29
C ASP A 142 -3.61 0.83 8.30
N PHE A 143 -3.44 0.18 7.14
CA PHE A 143 -2.59 0.66 6.05
C PHE A 143 -3.08 2.01 5.49
N LEU A 144 -4.38 2.20 5.27
CA LEU A 144 -4.89 3.50 4.80
C LEU A 144 -4.60 4.64 5.81
N LEU A 145 -4.64 4.36 7.11
CA LEU A 145 -4.23 5.32 8.14
C LEU A 145 -2.73 5.58 8.12
N LEU A 146 -1.93 4.56 7.81
CA LEU A 146 -0.49 4.67 7.60
C LEU A 146 -0.17 5.65 6.46
N LEU A 147 -0.82 5.49 5.30
CA LEU A 147 -0.67 6.42 4.16
C LEU A 147 -1.14 7.84 4.52
N SER A 148 -2.27 7.96 5.24
CA SER A 148 -2.77 9.25 5.73
C SER A 148 -1.77 9.95 6.66
N ALA A 149 -1.16 9.20 7.58
CA ALA A 149 -0.15 9.74 8.49
C ALA A 149 1.12 10.18 7.74
N TRP A 150 1.54 9.40 6.74
CA TRP A 150 2.68 9.74 5.90
C TRP A 150 2.45 11.05 5.15
N LEU A 151 1.31 11.19 4.44
CA LEU A 151 0.96 12.42 3.72
C LEU A 151 0.88 13.63 4.66
N GLN A 152 0.26 13.48 5.82
CA GLN A 152 0.20 14.56 6.81
C GLN A 152 1.58 15.00 7.30
N SER A 153 2.47 14.05 7.57
CA SER A 153 3.85 14.36 7.94
C SER A 153 4.64 14.96 6.77
N PHE A 154 4.44 14.47 5.55
CA PHE A 154 5.13 14.99 4.36
C PHE A 154 4.79 16.47 4.14
N GLU A 155 3.51 16.83 4.24
CA GLU A 155 3.05 18.22 4.10
C GLU A 155 3.48 19.09 5.29
N GLU A 156 3.48 18.57 6.52
CA GLU A 156 3.97 19.28 7.71
C GLU A 156 5.45 19.69 7.55
N PHE A 157 6.22 18.88 6.84
CA PHE A 157 7.64 19.11 6.56
C PHE A 157 7.88 19.77 5.20
N GLU A 158 6.83 20.20 4.50
CA GLU A 158 6.90 20.83 3.17
C GLU A 158 7.70 19.99 2.15
N GLY A 159 7.60 18.66 2.27
CA GLY A 159 8.36 17.69 1.47
C GLY A 159 9.85 17.57 1.81
N SER A 160 10.37 18.36 2.74
CA SER A 160 11.75 18.27 3.22
C SER A 160 11.89 17.12 4.23
N ILE A 161 11.94 15.89 3.72
CA ILE A 161 11.99 14.67 4.56
C ILE A 161 13.40 14.06 4.68
N GLN A 162 14.36 14.49 3.86
CA GLN A 162 15.75 14.06 3.90
C GLN A 162 16.68 15.14 4.45
N ASP A 163 17.78 14.72 5.07
CA ASP A 163 18.87 15.58 5.49
C ASP A 163 19.95 15.75 4.41
N ASP A 164 21.03 16.47 4.72
CA ASP A 164 22.13 16.73 3.78
C ASP A 164 22.90 15.46 3.36
N ASN A 165 22.73 14.34 4.06
CA ASN A 165 23.32 13.03 3.74
C ASN A 165 22.36 12.11 2.97
N TYR A 166 21.19 12.62 2.56
CA TYR A 166 20.11 11.85 1.93
C TYR A 166 19.47 10.80 2.85
N GLU A 167 19.70 10.89 4.16
CA GLU A 167 19.02 10.06 5.16
C GLU A 167 17.66 10.68 5.51
N ILE A 168 16.67 9.87 5.85
CA ILE A 168 15.40 10.43 6.33
C ILE A 168 15.64 11.15 7.66
N ARG A 169 15.15 12.37 7.77
CA ARG A 169 15.29 13.19 8.96
C ARG A 169 14.64 12.52 10.16
N ALA A 170 15.37 12.49 11.28
CA ALA A 170 14.89 11.89 12.53
C ALA A 170 13.65 12.60 13.10
N ASP A 171 13.52 13.91 12.91
CA ASP A 171 12.34 14.67 13.36
C ASP A 171 11.09 14.36 12.53
N PHE A 172 11.25 14.15 11.22
CA PHE A 172 10.19 13.64 10.35
C PHE A 172 9.72 12.24 10.79
N LEU A 173 10.67 11.30 10.99
CA LEU A 173 10.34 9.94 11.45
C LEU A 173 9.63 9.97 12.81
N GLN A 174 10.08 10.80 13.73
CA GLN A 174 9.42 10.95 15.03
C GLN A 174 7.98 11.45 14.90
N ALA A 175 7.73 12.45 14.05
CA ALA A 175 6.38 12.96 13.80
C ALA A 175 5.49 11.90 13.15
N PHE A 176 5.99 11.18 12.15
CA PHE A 176 5.30 10.08 11.48
C PHE A 176 4.95 8.94 12.44
N GLN A 177 5.93 8.43 13.20
CA GLN A 177 5.72 7.38 14.19
C GLN A 177 4.74 7.79 15.30
N ALA A 178 4.80 9.06 15.75
CA ALA A 178 3.88 9.57 16.76
C ALA A 178 2.41 9.51 16.29
N ARG A 179 2.15 9.75 15.00
CA ARG A 179 0.80 9.63 14.39
C ARG A 179 0.30 8.19 14.33
N LEU A 180 1.21 7.22 14.24
CA LEU A 180 0.88 5.79 14.13
C LEU A 180 0.80 5.07 15.47
N LYS A 181 1.14 5.74 16.57
CA LYS A 181 1.09 5.16 17.91
C LYS A 181 -0.33 4.69 18.24
N GLY A 182 -0.46 3.38 18.49
CA GLY A 182 -1.74 2.74 18.80
C GLY A 182 -2.57 2.33 17.58
N ILE A 183 -2.07 2.61 16.37
CA ILE A 183 -2.65 2.16 15.09
C ILE A 183 -1.82 0.99 14.56
N ILE A 184 -0.51 1.22 14.37
CA ILE A 184 0.43 0.22 13.86
C ILE A 184 1.27 -0.33 15.03
N PRO A 185 1.35 -1.66 15.22
CA PRO A 185 2.25 -2.26 16.21
C PRO A 185 3.70 -1.87 15.96
N GLU A 186 4.49 -1.75 17.04
CA GLU A 186 5.90 -1.35 16.97
C GLU A 186 6.73 -2.26 16.05
N SER A 187 6.54 -3.58 16.13
CA SER A 187 7.18 -4.55 15.24
C SER A 187 6.89 -4.33 13.76
N ASN A 188 5.69 -3.84 13.43
CA ASN A 188 5.30 -3.58 12.05
C ASN A 188 5.86 -2.24 11.56
N LEU A 189 6.01 -1.26 12.46
CA LEU A 189 6.74 -0.03 12.17
C LEU A 189 8.22 -0.31 11.94
N GLU A 190 8.85 -1.16 12.76
CA GLU A 190 10.24 -1.59 12.55
C GLU A 190 10.41 -2.26 11.18
N ASN A 191 9.48 -3.13 10.80
CA ASN A 191 9.46 -3.72 9.46
C ASN A 191 9.37 -2.64 8.36
N LEU A 192 8.42 -1.71 8.46
CA LEU A 192 8.27 -0.63 7.50
C LEU A 192 9.55 0.22 7.37
N LEU A 193 10.16 0.59 8.49
CA LEU A 193 11.35 1.43 8.51
C LEU A 193 12.59 0.72 7.95
N SER A 194 12.56 -0.61 7.79
CA SER A 194 13.66 -1.34 7.14
C SER A 194 13.71 -1.14 5.62
N PHE A 195 12.68 -0.54 5.03
CA PHE A 195 12.60 -0.17 3.60
C PHE A 195 13.02 1.29 3.32
N PHE A 196 13.47 2.01 4.34
CA PHE A 196 13.88 3.42 4.28
C PHE A 196 15.39 3.55 4.50
#